data_AF-A0A1G9HDA0-F1
#
_entry.id   AF-A0A1G9HDA0-F1
#
_cell.length_a   1.000
_cell.length_b   1.000
_cell.length_c   1.000
_cell.angle_alpha   90.00
_cell.angle_beta   90.00
_cell.angle_gamma   90.00
#
_symmetry.space_group_name_H-M   'P 1'
#
loop_
_entity.id
_entity.type
_entity.pdbx_description
1 polymer ?
#
loop_
_entity_poly.entity_id
_entity_poly.type
_entity_poly.pdbx_seq_one_letter_code
_entity_poly.pdbx_strand_id
1 'polypeptide(L)'
;MTRILFLLFAALPSFARTGQTVTLVFPDHSRVRFGVGKVREALTTAGYHVVPSRGKTRIVVTFKAVSADSVGWPGKEGFFLERKSGKNLVVRGGDASGALYGCLELAARIRESGKIPETLLVKDQPEMVLRGTCIGDAYAPIRQRRLPVAWLCFGKRRPAHPRNPHEC
;
A
#
# COMPACT_ATOMS: atom_id res chain seq x y z
N MET A 1 2.01 37.55 -39.36
CA MET A 1 0.91 36.84 -38.65
C MET A 1 1.19 35.33 -38.65
N THR A 2 2.28 34.88 -38.03
CA THR A 2 2.80 33.51 -38.22
C THR A 2 3.51 32.97 -36.95
N ARG A 3 2.94 33.22 -35.76
CA ARG A 3 3.55 32.74 -34.50
C ARG A 3 2.60 32.03 -33.53
N ILE A 4 1.34 31.80 -33.91
CA ILE A 4 0.32 31.21 -33.01
C ILE A 4 0.00 29.74 -33.36
N LEU A 5 0.40 29.25 -34.53
CA LEU A 5 0.05 27.90 -35.00
C LEU A 5 1.16 26.85 -34.73
N PHE A 6 1.77 26.87 -33.55
CA PHE A 6 2.75 25.83 -33.16
C PHE A 6 2.64 25.36 -31.70
N LEU A 7 1.57 25.74 -30.99
CA LEU A 7 1.32 25.38 -29.58
C LEU A 7 0.22 24.32 -29.42
N LEU A 8 0.02 23.45 -30.41
CA LEU A 8 -0.98 22.37 -30.36
C LEU A 8 -0.36 21.01 -30.71
N PHE A 9 0.89 20.79 -30.29
CA PHE A 9 1.58 19.50 -30.40
C PHE A 9 2.23 19.11 -29.07
N ALA A 10 1.55 19.39 -27.96
CA ALA A 10 1.90 18.88 -26.64
C ALA A 10 0.81 17.92 -26.18
N ALA A 11 1.23 16.74 -25.72
CA ALA A 11 0.42 15.66 -25.14
C ALA A 11 -0.16 14.61 -26.11
N LEU A 12 0.73 13.82 -26.73
CA LEU A 12 0.44 12.39 -26.91
C LEU A 12 1.12 11.61 -25.76
N PRO A 13 0.40 11.18 -24.71
CA PRO A 13 0.88 10.07 -23.90
C PRO A 13 0.68 8.80 -24.73
N SER A 14 1.64 8.51 -25.60
CA SER A 14 1.68 7.26 -26.35
C SER A 14 2.11 6.13 -25.41
N PHE A 15 1.18 5.61 -24.60
CA PHE A 15 1.38 4.38 -23.82
C PHE A 15 0.07 3.59 -23.67
N ALA A 16 -0.61 3.32 -24.78
CA ALA A 16 -1.61 2.26 -24.84
C ALA A 16 -0.97 1.01 -25.44
N ARG A 17 -0.31 0.18 -24.62
CA ARG A 17 0.17 -1.15 -25.04
C ARG A 17 -0.96 -2.18 -24.89
N THR A 18 -2.09 -1.88 -25.50
CA THR A 18 -3.30 -2.72 -25.49
C THR A 18 -3.01 -4.04 -26.17
N GLY A 19 -3.11 -5.15 -25.41
CA GLY A 19 -3.12 -6.50 -25.97
C GLY A 19 -2.04 -7.46 -25.46
N GLN A 20 -1.11 -7.03 -24.60
CA GLN A 20 -0.19 -7.98 -23.98
C GLN A 20 -0.86 -8.72 -22.82
N THR A 21 -1.04 -10.03 -22.99
CA THR A 21 -1.62 -10.91 -21.98
C THR A 21 -0.55 -11.35 -20.97
N VAL A 22 -0.86 -11.18 -19.69
CA VAL A 22 0.01 -11.55 -18.57
C VAL A 22 -0.69 -12.59 -17.71
N THR A 23 0.03 -13.65 -17.34
CA THR A 23 -0.47 -14.63 -16.38
C THR A 23 0.25 -14.49 -15.05
N LEU A 24 -0.54 -14.38 -13.98
CA LEU A 24 -0.06 -14.35 -12.61
C LEU A 24 -0.28 -15.74 -12.00
N VAL A 25 0.79 -16.35 -11.50
CA VAL A 25 0.73 -17.62 -10.76
C VAL A 25 1.25 -17.38 -9.36
N PHE A 26 0.45 -17.71 -8.36
CA PHE A 26 0.77 -17.45 -6.97
C PHE A 26 0.11 -18.50 -6.06
N PRO A 27 0.73 -18.84 -4.92
CA PRO A 27 0.12 -19.69 -3.89
C PRO A 27 -1.03 -18.98 -3.18
N ASP A 28 -1.97 -19.76 -2.61
CA ASP A 28 -3.07 -19.20 -1.85
C ASP A 28 -2.64 -18.81 -0.44
N HIS A 29 -2.42 -17.51 -0.22
CA HIS A 29 -2.09 -16.94 1.08
C HIS A 29 -2.59 -15.48 1.13
N SER A 30 -3.16 -15.04 2.26
CA SER A 30 -3.77 -13.71 2.40
C SER A 30 -2.83 -12.56 2.01
N ARG A 31 -1.60 -12.57 2.56
CA ARG A 31 -0.55 -11.58 2.25
C ARG A 31 -0.17 -11.55 0.77
N VAL A 32 0.00 -12.73 0.16
CA VAL A 32 0.37 -12.83 -1.26
C VAL A 32 -0.78 -12.37 -2.14
N ARG A 33 -2.02 -12.73 -1.81
CA ARG A 33 -3.23 -12.28 -2.52
C ARG A 33 -3.33 -10.75 -2.56
N PHE A 34 -3.03 -10.09 -1.45
CA PHE A 34 -2.97 -8.63 -1.40
C PHE A 34 -1.86 -8.06 -2.30
N GLY A 35 -0.63 -8.59 -2.20
CA GLY A 35 0.49 -8.17 -3.04
C GLY A 35 0.21 -8.34 -4.53
N VAL A 36 -0.33 -9.50 -4.93
CA VAL A 36 -0.76 -9.79 -6.30
C VAL A 36 -1.86 -8.84 -6.76
N GLY A 37 -2.78 -8.46 -5.87
CA GLY A 37 -3.79 -7.43 -6.15
C GLY A 37 -3.16 -6.11 -6.56
N LYS A 38 -2.10 -5.67 -5.86
CA LYS A 38 -1.35 -4.45 -6.19
C LYS A 38 -0.57 -4.54 -7.49
N VAL A 39 -0.04 -5.72 -7.82
CA VAL A 39 0.60 -5.97 -9.13
C VAL A 39 -0.44 -5.94 -10.25
N ARG A 40 -1.61 -6.56 -10.05
CA ARG A 40 -2.72 -6.53 -11.01
C ARG A 40 -3.17 -5.09 -11.29
N GLU A 41 -3.36 -4.29 -10.24
CA GLU A 41 -3.68 -2.87 -10.35
C GLU A 41 -2.63 -2.13 -11.20
N ALA A 42 -1.35 -2.30 -10.90
CA ALA A 42 -0.26 -1.68 -11.66
C ALA A 42 -0.21 -2.13 -13.13
N LEU A 43 -0.46 -3.41 -13.40
CA LEU A 43 -0.51 -3.95 -14.76
C LEU A 43 -1.69 -3.40 -15.56
N THR A 44 -2.87 -3.27 -14.93
CA THR A 44 -4.05 -2.68 -15.58
C THR A 44 -3.82 -1.20 -15.88
N THR A 45 -3.24 -0.43 -14.97
CA THR A 45 -2.87 0.97 -15.21
C THR A 45 -1.86 1.10 -16.36
N ALA A 46 -0.94 0.15 -16.51
CA ALA A 46 0.01 0.11 -17.61
C ALA A 46 -0.56 -0.47 -18.94
N GLY A 47 -1.86 -0.82 -18.98
CA GLY A 47 -2.54 -1.28 -20.19
C GLY A 47 -2.41 -2.78 -20.52
N TYR A 48 -1.97 -3.59 -19.55
CA TYR A 48 -1.85 -5.05 -19.70
C TYR A 48 -3.14 -5.77 -19.30
N HIS A 49 -3.46 -6.88 -19.99
CA HIS A 49 -4.60 -7.74 -19.66
C HIS A 49 -4.14 -8.96 -18.85
N VAL A 50 -4.65 -9.10 -17.63
CA VAL A 50 -4.29 -10.22 -16.74
C VAL A 50 -5.24 -11.39 -16.97
N VAL A 51 -4.71 -12.53 -17.43
CA VAL A 51 -5.46 -13.76 -17.71
C VAL A 51 -4.95 -14.93 -16.85
N PRO A 52 -5.84 -15.75 -16.26
CA PRO A 52 -5.44 -16.84 -15.38
C PRO A 52 -4.83 -18.04 -16.12
N SER A 53 -5.20 -18.31 -17.37
CA SER A 53 -4.95 -19.63 -17.99
C SER A 53 -3.75 -19.74 -18.95
N ARG A 54 -3.28 -18.67 -19.62
CA ARG A 54 -2.04 -18.63 -20.44
C ARG A 54 -1.87 -17.27 -21.13
N GLY A 55 -0.94 -16.46 -20.65
CA GLY A 55 -0.52 -15.20 -21.26
C GLY A 55 0.87 -15.32 -21.87
N LYS A 56 1.21 -14.40 -22.78
CA LYS A 56 2.54 -14.36 -23.43
C LYS A 56 3.66 -14.13 -22.41
N THR A 57 3.39 -13.36 -21.35
CA THR A 57 4.33 -13.14 -20.24
C THR A 57 3.78 -13.79 -18.97
N ARG A 58 4.60 -14.59 -18.29
CA ARG A 58 4.23 -15.23 -17.02
C ARG A 58 5.01 -14.61 -15.87
N ILE A 59 4.28 -14.18 -14.85
CA ILE A 59 4.81 -13.73 -13.56
C ILE A 59 4.48 -14.83 -12.55
N VAL A 60 5.51 -15.39 -11.93
CA VAL A 60 5.38 -16.46 -10.95
C VAL A 60 5.82 -15.92 -9.59
N VAL A 61 4.91 -15.94 -8.64
CA VAL A 61 5.17 -15.61 -7.24
C VAL A 61 5.26 -16.91 -6.46
N THR A 62 6.36 -17.13 -5.79
CA THR A 62 6.57 -18.26 -4.88
C THR A 62 7.15 -17.77 -3.57
N PHE A 63 6.93 -18.53 -2.51
CA PHE A 63 7.65 -18.32 -1.26
C PHE A 63 8.03 -19.65 -0.64
N LYS A 64 9.05 -19.60 0.22
CA LYS A 64 9.51 -20.77 0.94
C LYS A 64 8.47 -21.17 1.99
N ALA A 65 8.00 -22.42 1.92
CA ALA A 65 7.25 -23.00 3.04
C ALA A 65 8.19 -23.17 4.24
N VAL A 66 7.66 -23.00 5.45
CA VAL A 66 8.41 -22.96 6.72
C VAL A 66 9.31 -24.20 6.94
N SER A 67 9.08 -25.29 6.20
CA SER A 67 9.76 -26.59 6.32
C SER A 67 10.78 -26.94 5.23
N ALA A 68 11.09 -26.06 4.27
CA ALA A 68 12.07 -26.37 3.22
C ALA A 68 13.52 -25.99 3.63
N ASP A 69 14.54 -26.67 3.11
CA ASP A 69 15.94 -26.31 3.33
C ASP A 69 16.34 -24.99 2.63
N SER A 70 17.35 -24.31 3.16
CA SER A 70 17.66 -22.88 2.94
C SER A 70 18.62 -22.57 1.79
N VAL A 71 19.11 -23.56 1.05
CA VAL A 71 20.08 -23.31 -0.02
C VAL A 71 19.40 -22.60 -1.20
N GLY A 72 19.74 -21.32 -1.40
CA GLY A 72 19.24 -20.50 -2.52
C GLY A 72 17.94 -19.72 -2.28
N TRP A 73 17.40 -19.72 -1.06
CA TRP A 73 16.23 -18.91 -0.69
C TRP A 73 16.62 -17.65 0.09
N PRO A 74 15.83 -16.56 0.02
CA PRO A 74 16.09 -15.40 0.87
C PRO A 74 15.80 -15.76 2.33
N GLY A 75 16.44 -15.07 3.28
CA GLY A 75 16.14 -15.25 4.70
C GLY A 75 14.77 -14.68 5.08
N LYS A 76 14.47 -14.67 6.38
CA LYS A 76 13.19 -14.21 6.93
C LYS A 76 12.84 -12.80 6.42
N GLU A 77 11.60 -12.63 5.97
CA GLU A 77 11.07 -11.42 5.31
C GLU A 77 11.82 -10.93 4.06
N GLY A 78 12.87 -11.63 3.62
CA GLY A 78 13.62 -11.30 2.42
C GLY A 78 12.93 -11.76 1.14
N PHE A 79 13.32 -11.15 0.03
CA PHE A 79 12.85 -11.55 -1.28
C PHE A 79 13.94 -11.48 -2.35
N PHE A 80 13.73 -12.26 -3.40
CA PHE A 80 14.46 -12.19 -4.65
C PHE A 80 13.48 -11.93 -5.78
N LEU A 81 13.78 -10.93 -6.61
CA LEU A 81 13.07 -10.64 -7.82
C LEU A 81 14.02 -10.88 -8.99
N GLU A 82 13.67 -11.83 -9.85
CA GLU A 82 14.49 -12.19 -11.00
C GLU A 82 13.67 -12.21 -12.30
N ARG A 83 14.21 -11.60 -13.35
CA ARG A 83 13.75 -11.79 -14.72
C ARG A 83 14.97 -11.80 -15.63
N LYS A 84 15.10 -12.86 -16.43
CA LYS A 84 16.05 -12.92 -17.54
C LYS A 84 15.30 -12.67 -18.84
N SER A 85 15.97 -12.08 -19.84
CA SER A 85 15.37 -11.82 -21.15
C SER A 85 14.74 -13.11 -21.73
N GLY A 86 13.51 -13.00 -22.21
CA GLY A 86 12.73 -14.13 -22.73
C GLY A 86 12.24 -15.15 -21.70
N LYS A 87 12.51 -14.97 -20.40
CA LYS A 87 12.03 -15.86 -19.32
C LYS A 87 10.92 -15.22 -18.49
N ASN A 88 10.28 -16.07 -17.69
CA ASN A 88 9.28 -15.68 -16.71
C ASN A 88 9.90 -14.72 -15.68
N LEU A 89 9.10 -13.78 -15.20
CA LEU A 89 9.47 -12.96 -14.05
C LEU A 89 9.11 -13.76 -12.80
N VAL A 90 10.09 -13.98 -11.93
CA VAL A 90 9.93 -14.78 -10.71
C VAL A 90 10.13 -13.89 -9.50
N VAL A 91 9.14 -13.91 -8.60
CA VAL A 91 9.20 -13.33 -7.26
C VAL A 91 9.37 -14.48 -6.28
N ARG A 92 10.48 -14.53 -5.55
CA ARG A 92 10.73 -15.55 -4.52
C ARG A 92 10.79 -14.88 -3.15
N GLY A 93 9.85 -15.20 -2.27
CA GLY A 93 9.88 -14.81 -0.86
C GLY A 93 10.55 -15.84 0.02
N GLY A 94 11.27 -15.41 1.05
CA GLY A 94 11.79 -16.28 2.11
C GLY A 94 10.67 -16.74 3.06
N ASP A 95 9.57 -16.01 3.07
CA ASP A 95 8.31 -16.32 3.72
C ASP A 95 7.16 -15.60 2.98
N ALA A 96 5.93 -15.68 3.52
CA ALA A 96 4.78 -15.00 2.95
C ALA A 96 4.88 -13.46 2.99
N SER A 97 5.63 -12.89 3.94
CA SER A 97 5.88 -11.44 4.02
C SER A 97 6.85 -10.99 2.94
N GLY A 98 7.95 -11.73 2.75
CA GLY A 98 8.94 -11.48 1.70
C GLY A 98 8.30 -11.55 0.32
N ALA A 99 7.44 -12.53 0.06
CA ALA A 99 6.70 -12.56 -1.21
C ALA A 99 5.76 -11.36 -1.39
N LEU A 100 5.14 -10.88 -0.31
CA LEU A 100 4.36 -9.64 -0.34
C LEU A 100 5.26 -8.44 -0.70
N TYR A 101 6.38 -8.25 -0.01
CA TYR A 101 7.32 -7.15 -0.29
C TYR A 101 7.86 -7.20 -1.72
N GLY A 102 8.22 -8.39 -2.22
CA GLY A 102 8.62 -8.58 -3.61
C GLY A 102 7.51 -8.22 -4.62
N CYS A 103 6.25 -8.48 -4.30
CA CYS A 103 5.13 -8.05 -5.14
C CYS A 103 4.94 -6.53 -5.12
N LEU A 104 5.12 -5.88 -3.96
CA LEU A 104 5.02 -4.42 -3.86
C LEU A 104 6.13 -3.71 -4.63
N GLU A 105 7.37 -4.21 -4.51
CA GLU A 105 8.52 -3.72 -5.27
C GLU A 105 8.30 -3.86 -6.78
N LEU A 106 7.81 -5.03 -7.22
CA LEU A 106 7.45 -5.24 -8.62
C LEU A 106 6.36 -4.26 -9.09
N ALA A 107 5.32 -4.05 -8.29
CA ALA A 107 4.25 -3.12 -8.62
C ALA A 107 4.76 -1.68 -8.72
N ALA A 108 5.64 -1.24 -7.82
CA ALA A 108 6.26 0.08 -7.86
C ALA A 108 7.04 0.29 -9.17
N ARG A 109 7.90 -0.67 -9.53
CA ARG A 109 8.67 -0.60 -10.79
C ARG A 109 7.81 -0.59 -12.04
N ILE A 110 6.71 -1.34 -12.06
CA ILE A 110 5.76 -1.33 -13.19
C ILE A 110 5.10 0.04 -13.30
N ARG A 111 4.73 0.68 -12.19
CA ARG A 111 4.15 2.04 -12.20
C ARG A 111 5.16 3.08 -12.67
N GLU A 112 6.40 3.01 -12.19
CA GLU A 112 7.46 3.96 -12.56
C GLU A 112 7.86 3.85 -14.03
N SER A 113 8.06 2.62 -14.52
CA SER A 113 8.51 2.41 -15.90
C SER A 113 7.37 2.37 -16.91
N GLY A 114 6.13 2.15 -16.46
CA GLY A 114 4.95 1.93 -17.32
C GLY A 114 5.00 0.62 -18.13
N LYS A 115 5.96 -0.27 -17.86
CA LYS A 115 6.19 -1.52 -18.61
C LYS A 115 6.76 -2.60 -17.70
N ILE A 116 6.67 -3.85 -18.13
CA ILE A 116 7.30 -4.96 -17.39
C ILE A 116 8.80 -4.99 -17.76
N PRO A 117 9.73 -4.74 -16.82
CA PRO A 117 11.17 -4.64 -17.10
C PRO A 117 11.74 -5.97 -17.61
N GLU A 118 12.50 -5.96 -18.71
CA GLU A 118 12.95 -7.18 -19.41
C GLU A 118 14.03 -7.99 -18.68
N THR A 119 14.96 -7.29 -18.03
CA THR A 119 16.02 -7.88 -17.21
C THR A 119 15.98 -7.22 -15.84
N LEU A 120 15.94 -8.04 -14.80
CA LEU A 120 15.85 -7.56 -13.43
C LEU A 120 16.44 -8.57 -12.47
N LEU A 121 17.28 -8.10 -11.55
CA LEU A 121 17.82 -8.89 -10.45
C LEU A 121 17.86 -8.01 -9.21
N VAL A 122 17.00 -8.30 -8.25
CA VAL A 122 16.90 -7.55 -7.00
C VAL A 122 16.87 -8.55 -5.87
N LYS A 123 17.72 -8.31 -4.88
CA LYS A 123 17.69 -9.00 -3.60
C LYS A 123 17.52 -7.95 -2.55
N ASP A 124 16.56 -8.14 -1.67
CA ASP A 124 16.46 -7.34 -0.47
C ASP A 124 16.13 -8.23 0.72
N GLN A 125 16.69 -7.88 1.86
CA GLN A 125 16.47 -8.57 3.11
C GLN A 125 16.60 -7.60 4.29
N PRO A 126 15.61 -7.55 5.17
CA PRO A 126 15.71 -6.74 6.37
C PRO A 126 16.76 -7.30 7.34
N GLU A 127 17.60 -6.43 7.87
CA GLU A 127 18.54 -6.77 8.96
C GLU A 127 17.80 -6.92 10.31
N MET A 128 16.95 -5.95 10.66
CA MET A 128 16.11 -6.00 11.86
C MET A 128 14.79 -6.74 11.62
N VAL A 129 14.43 -7.65 12.54
CA VAL A 129 13.28 -8.58 12.45
C VAL A 129 11.96 -7.98 12.93
N LEU A 130 12.01 -7.00 13.84
CA LEU A 130 10.82 -6.33 14.36
C LEU A 130 10.92 -4.85 14.03
N ARG A 131 9.95 -4.38 13.23
CA ARG A 131 9.82 -2.98 12.82
C ARG A 131 8.35 -2.62 13.00
N GLY A 132 8.06 -1.70 13.89
CA GLY A 132 6.70 -1.26 14.17
C GLY A 132 6.72 0.19 14.63
N THR A 133 5.77 0.97 14.13
CA THR A 133 5.49 2.31 14.64
C THR A 133 4.39 2.18 15.68
N CYS A 134 4.63 2.68 16.89
CA CYS A 134 3.60 2.82 17.90
C CYS A 134 2.74 4.04 17.54
N ILE A 135 1.47 3.82 17.17
CA ILE A 135 0.49 4.91 17.09
C ILE A 135 -0.23 4.92 18.44
N GLY A 136 0.18 5.83 19.32
CA GLY A 136 -0.55 6.12 20.55
C GLY A 136 -1.70 7.07 20.23
N ASP A 137 -2.90 6.74 20.70
CA ASP A 137 -4.04 7.64 20.67
C ASP A 137 -3.75 8.82 21.61
N ALA A 138 -3.06 9.84 21.11
CA ALA A 138 -2.83 11.07 21.84
C ALA A 138 -4.13 11.89 21.86
N TYR A 139 -5.02 11.60 22.83
CA TYR A 139 -6.12 12.51 23.15
C TYR A 139 -5.53 13.81 23.71
N ALA A 140 -5.34 14.81 22.85
CA ALA A 140 -5.09 16.17 23.29
C ALA A 140 -6.38 16.70 23.94
N PRO A 141 -6.38 17.03 25.25
CA PRO A 141 -7.57 17.61 25.85
C PRO A 141 -7.87 18.96 25.20
N ILE A 142 -9.05 19.08 24.61
CA ILE A 142 -9.59 20.35 24.11
C ILE A 142 -9.71 21.28 25.33
N ARG A 143 -8.76 22.20 25.49
CA ARG A 143 -8.86 23.28 26.48
C ARG A 143 -9.95 24.22 26.03
N GLN A 144 -11.19 23.92 26.40
CA GLN A 144 -12.35 24.77 26.16
C GLN A 144 -12.11 26.08 26.93
N ARG A 145 -11.60 27.10 26.23
CA ARG A 145 -11.54 28.47 26.74
C ARG A 145 -12.97 28.89 27.06
N ARG A 146 -13.34 28.82 28.33
CA ARG A 146 -14.56 29.41 28.86
C ARG A 146 -14.40 30.93 28.78
N LEU A 147 -14.86 31.54 27.69
CA LEU A 147 -15.12 32.98 27.67
C LEU A 147 -16.34 33.25 28.58
N PRO A 148 -16.35 34.33 29.38
CA PRO A 148 -17.35 34.51 30.42
C PRO A 148 -18.67 35.04 29.82
N VAL A 149 -19.73 34.25 29.92
CA VAL A 149 -21.11 34.66 29.60
C VAL A 149 -21.98 34.55 30.85
N ALA A 150 -21.84 35.50 31.77
CA ALA A 150 -22.78 35.68 32.89
C ALA A 150 -23.22 37.14 33.04
N TRP A 151 -23.12 37.92 31.95
CA TRP A 151 -23.59 39.30 31.83
C TRP A 151 -25.02 39.41 31.25
N LEU A 152 -25.84 38.37 31.35
CA LEU A 152 -27.26 38.45 31.00
C LEU A 152 -28.15 37.91 32.13
N CYS A 153 -28.52 38.85 33.01
CA CYS A 153 -29.92 39.22 33.29
C CYS A 153 -30.92 38.23 33.92
N PHE A 154 -31.73 38.82 34.81
CA PHE A 154 -32.99 38.36 35.44
C PHE A 154 -32.83 37.37 36.62
N GLY A 155 -33.19 37.70 37.86
CA GLY A 155 -34.07 38.73 38.40
C GLY A 155 -34.96 38.10 39.47
N LYS A 156 -34.95 38.66 40.70
CA LYS A 156 -35.73 38.29 41.90
C LYS A 156 -35.31 37.03 42.68
N ARG A 157 -34.47 37.22 43.71
CA ARG A 157 -34.69 36.59 45.02
C ARG A 157 -34.96 37.71 46.03
N ARG A 158 -36.20 37.79 46.53
CA ARG A 158 -36.53 38.51 47.77
C ARG A 158 -36.36 37.57 48.98
N PRO A 159 -36.15 38.11 50.19
CA PRO A 159 -35.35 37.48 51.23
C PRO A 159 -36.14 36.81 52.35
N ALA A 160 -35.45 35.90 53.04
CA ALA A 160 -35.48 35.53 54.46
C ALA A 160 -36.83 35.37 55.22
N HIS A 161 -37.04 34.17 55.78
CA HIS A 161 -37.59 34.01 57.13
C HIS A 161 -36.95 32.78 57.86
N PRO A 162 -36.70 32.84 59.19
CA PRO A 162 -35.74 31.95 59.87
C PRO A 162 -36.38 30.91 60.83
N ARG A 163 -35.57 29.89 61.20
CA ARG A 163 -35.64 28.98 62.37
C ARG A 163 -36.84 28.01 62.42
N ASN A 164 -36.74 26.75 62.87
CA ASN A 164 -35.86 26.16 63.90
C ASN A 164 -35.70 24.61 63.70
N PRO A 165 -34.76 23.97 64.43
CA PRO A 165 -34.35 22.59 64.31
C PRO A 165 -35.07 21.64 65.29
N HIS A 166 -34.86 20.32 65.08
CA HIS A 166 -35.15 19.14 65.92
C HIS A 166 -36.32 18.23 65.47
N GLU A 167 -36.06 16.92 65.59
CA GLU A 167 -36.98 15.75 65.62
C GLU A 167 -37.42 15.23 64.22
N CYS A 168 -37.08 14.01 63.75
CA CYS A 168 -36.60 12.76 64.35
C CYS A 168 -35.43 12.13 63.57
#